data_AF-A0A8S3YLT9-F1
#
_entry.id   AF-A0A8S3YLT9-F1
#
_cell.length_a   1.000
_cell.length_b   1.000
_cell.length_c   1.000
_cell.angle_alpha   90.00
_cell.angle_beta   90.00
_cell.angle_gamma   90.00
#
_symmetry.space_group_name_H-M   'P 1'
#
loop_
_entity.id
_entity.type
_entity.pdbx_description
1 polymer ?
#
loop_
_entity_poly.entity_id
_entity_poly.type
_entity_poly.pdbx_seq_one_letter_code
_entity_poly.pdbx_strand_id
1 'polypeptide(L)'
;PLAYKDAVFISPHKFIGGPQTPGVLVAKKWLFRNIVPHNVGGGTVVFVRRKAHKYLSNVEDREEGGTPAIIESIRAGLAFKLKAALTPRFIMTREMEMM
;
A
#
# COMPACT_ATOMS: atom_id res chain seq x y z
N PRO A 1 13.39 -20.14 10.84
CA PRO A 1 13.35 -18.89 11.65
C PRO A 1 12.32 -17.90 11.09
N LEU A 2 11.40 -17.40 11.91
CA LEU A 2 10.50 -16.31 11.50
C LEU A 2 11.33 -15.02 11.37
N ALA A 3 11.32 -14.41 10.18
CA ALA A 3 11.97 -13.13 9.97
C ALA A 3 11.02 -12.02 10.44
N TYR A 4 11.28 -11.46 11.63
CA TYR A 4 10.51 -10.34 12.16
C TYR A 4 10.83 -9.07 11.38
N LYS A 5 10.07 -8.79 10.32
CA LYS A 5 10.20 -7.55 9.54
C LYS A 5 9.45 -6.42 10.24
N ASP A 6 10.04 -5.22 10.22
CA ASP A 6 9.40 -4.01 10.73
C ASP A 6 8.49 -3.36 9.69
N ALA A 7 8.88 -3.46 8.41
CA ALA A 7 8.10 -3.03 7.27
C ALA A 7 8.37 -3.92 6.05
N VAL A 8 7.38 -3.97 5.15
CA VAL A 8 7.43 -4.59 3.84
C VAL A 8 6.79 -3.62 2.85
N PHE A 9 7.52 -3.30 1.77
CA PHE A 9 6.98 -2.56 0.65
C PHE A 9 6.86 -3.48 -0.56
N ILE A 10 5.70 -3.45 -1.22
CA ILE A 10 5.39 -4.27 -2.38
C ILE A 10 5.01 -3.36 -3.53
N SER A 11 5.46 -3.71 -4.73
CA SER A 11 5.06 -3.09 -5.99
C SER A 11 4.14 -4.05 -6.75
N PRO A 12 2.81 -3.98 -6.57
CA PRO A 12 1.89 -4.92 -7.21
C PRO A 12 1.92 -4.83 -8.74
N HIS A 13 2.45 -3.74 -9.31
CA HIS A 13 2.65 -3.61 -10.76
C HIS A 13 3.61 -4.63 -11.37
N LYS A 14 4.36 -5.35 -10.53
CA LYS A 14 5.21 -6.47 -10.95
C LYS A 14 4.46 -7.81 -11.00
N PHE A 15 3.19 -7.86 -10.58
CA PHE A 15 2.37 -9.06 -10.68
C PHE A 15 1.68 -9.13 -12.04
N ILE A 16 1.29 -10.35 -12.44
CA ILE A 16 0.41 -10.56 -13.59
C ILE A 16 -0.90 -9.81 -13.33
N GLY A 17 -1.32 -8.97 -14.29
CA GLY A 17 -2.48 -8.10 -14.13
C GLY A 17 -2.27 -6.89 -13.20
N GLY A 18 -1.04 -6.66 -12.74
CA GLY A 18 -0.67 -5.56 -11.85
C GLY A 18 -0.44 -4.17 -12.47
N PRO A 19 -0.25 -3.95 -13.79
CA PRO A 19 -0.04 -2.59 -14.29
C PRO A 19 -1.11 -1.59 -13.82
N GLN A 20 -0.69 -0.36 -13.49
CA GLN A 20 -1.54 0.72 -12.95
C GLN A 20 -2.08 0.49 -11.52
N THR A 21 -1.36 -0.24 -10.67
CA THR A 21 -1.65 -0.37 -9.22
C THR A 21 -0.75 0.53 -8.38
N PRO A 22 -1.21 1.03 -7.22
CA PRO A 22 -0.35 1.75 -6.28
C PRO A 22 0.66 0.81 -5.62
N GLY A 23 1.70 1.38 -5.00
CA GLY A 23 2.55 0.63 -4.07
C GLY A 23 1.80 0.31 -2.78
N VAL A 24 2.16 -0.80 -2.13
CA VAL A 24 1.57 -1.21 -0.84
C VAL A 24 2.66 -1.23 0.22
N LEU A 25 2.48 -0.45 1.28
CA LEU A 25 3.34 -0.46 2.47
C LEU A 25 2.61 -1.17 3.62
N VAL A 26 3.21 -2.23 4.14
CA VAL A 26 2.78 -2.86 5.39
C VAL A 26 3.86 -2.61 6.43
N ALA A 27 3.54 -1.89 7.48
CA ALA A 27 4.52 -1.51 8.51
C ALA A 27 3.90 -1.55 9.90
N LYS A 28 4.72 -1.84 10.92
CA LYS A 28 4.25 -1.84 12.31
C LYS A 28 3.84 -0.43 12.75
N LYS A 29 2.68 -0.31 13.42
CA LYS A 29 2.10 0.98 13.84
C LYS A 29 3.05 1.87 14.65
N TRP A 30 3.92 1.29 15.48
CA TRP A 30 4.88 2.05 16.31
C TRP A 30 5.99 2.78 15.53
N LEU A 31 6.14 2.48 14.23
CA LEU A 31 7.02 3.22 13.32
C LEU A 31 6.44 4.58 12.92
N PHE A 32 5.11 4.77 12.99
CA PHE A 32 4.43 5.99 12.56
C PHE A 32 4.33 7.03 13.68
N ARG A 33 5.47 7.57 14.07
CA ARG A 33 5.60 8.53 15.19
C ARG A 33 5.36 9.99 14.79
N ASN A 34 5.46 10.31 13.50
CA ASN A 34 5.29 11.66 13.01
C ASN A 34 3.83 12.11 13.16
N ILE A 35 3.65 13.33 13.67
CA ILE A 35 2.32 13.92 13.82
C ILE A 35 1.85 14.53 12.50
N VAL A 36 2.79 15.03 11.70
CA VAL A 36 2.55 15.58 10.36
C VAL A 36 2.75 14.43 9.35
N PRO A 37 1.76 14.16 8.47
CA PRO A 37 1.90 13.13 7.45
C PRO A 37 2.95 13.47 6.41
N HIS A 38 3.35 12.45 5.64
CA HIS A 38 4.21 12.65 4.48
C HIS A 38 3.57 13.58 3.44
N ASN A 39 2.30 13.34 3.09
CA ASN A 39 1.52 14.17 2.17
C ASN A 39 0.48 14.97 2.94
N VAL A 40 0.68 16.29 3.03
CA VAL A 40 -0.29 17.20 3.66
C VAL A 40 -1.33 17.64 2.63
N GLY A 41 -2.62 17.49 2.94
CA GLY A 41 -3.69 17.89 2.03
C GLY A 41 -5.07 17.58 2.56
N GLY A 42 -6.06 17.69 1.67
CA GLY A 42 -7.41 17.18 1.94
C GLY A 42 -7.37 15.69 2.28
N GLY A 43 -8.25 15.24 3.15
CA GLY A 43 -8.28 13.83 3.59
C GLY A 43 -7.39 13.51 4.78
N THR A 44 -6.36 14.30 5.12
CA THR A 44 -5.47 13.99 6.26
C THR A 44 -5.80 14.76 7.54
N VAL A 45 -6.69 15.75 7.45
CA VAL A 45 -7.02 16.69 8.52
C VAL A 45 -8.42 16.44 9.07
N VAL A 46 -8.55 16.47 10.39
CA VAL A 46 -9.83 16.58 11.09
C VAL A 46 -10.36 18.00 10.95
N PHE A 47 -9.47 19.00 11.07
CA PHE A 47 -9.87 20.40 11.13
C PHE A 47 -8.68 21.36 10.88
N VAL A 48 -8.97 22.53 10.29
CA VAL A 48 -7.97 23.54 9.90
C VAL A 48 -8.42 24.95 10.32
N ARG A 49 -7.48 25.75 10.85
CA ARG A 49 -7.56 27.20 11.08
C ARG A 49 -6.30 27.87 10.55
N ARG A 50 -6.35 29.20 10.42
CA ARG A 50 -5.23 30.02 9.90
C ARG A 50 -3.87 29.79 10.57
N LYS A 51 -3.85 29.40 11.86
CA LYS A 51 -2.61 29.18 12.64
C LYS A 51 -2.47 27.76 13.20
N ALA A 52 -3.42 26.86 12.93
CA ALA A 52 -3.44 25.54 13.55
C ALA A 52 -4.18 24.52 12.68
N HIS A 53 -3.75 23.27 12.74
CA HIS A 53 -4.39 22.15 12.08
C HIS A 53 -4.38 20.94 13.01
N LYS A 54 -5.37 20.06 12.89
CA LYS A 54 -5.42 18.78 13.57
C LYS A 54 -5.49 17.68 12.52
N TYR A 55 -4.48 16.82 12.48
CA TYR A 55 -4.44 15.65 11.61
C TYR A 55 -5.26 14.48 12.18
N LEU A 56 -5.62 13.55 11.31
CA LEU A 56 -6.28 12.30 11.70
C LEU A 56 -5.37 11.44 12.60
N SER A 57 -5.98 10.67 13.50
CA SER A 57 -5.26 9.78 14.40
C SER A 57 -5.02 8.39 13.81
N ASN A 58 -5.89 7.95 12.90
CA ASN A 58 -5.67 6.75 12.11
C ASN A 58 -4.48 6.99 11.17
N VAL A 59 -3.53 6.04 11.13
CA VAL A 59 -2.27 6.20 10.39
C VAL A 59 -2.52 6.14 8.90
N GLU A 60 -3.31 5.16 8.47
CA GLU A 60 -3.65 4.90 7.08
C GLU A 60 -4.32 6.14 6.47
N ASP A 61 -5.39 6.65 7.11
CA ASP A 61 -6.09 7.84 6.64
C ASP A 61 -5.22 9.10 6.68
N ARG A 62 -4.31 9.20 7.66
CA ARG A 62 -3.41 10.35 7.79
C ARG A 62 -2.35 10.38 6.70
N GLU A 63 -1.79 9.24 6.31
CA GLU A 63 -0.71 9.16 5.31
C GLU A 63 -1.22 9.12 3.86
N GLU A 64 -2.49 8.80 3.63
CA GLU A 64 -3.14 8.77 2.29
C GLU A 64 -3.77 10.11 1.90
N GLY A 65 -3.03 11.20 2.06
CA GLY A 65 -3.53 12.53 1.73
C GLY A 65 -3.83 12.76 0.25
N GLY A 66 -4.91 13.49 -0.01
CA GLY A 66 -5.41 13.81 -1.35
C GLY A 66 -6.56 12.90 -1.79
N THR A 67 -6.76 12.80 -3.10
CA THR A 67 -7.72 11.85 -3.68
C THR A 67 -7.11 10.46 -3.66
N PRO A 68 -7.69 9.48 -2.95
CA PRO A 68 -7.16 8.12 -2.93
C PRO A 68 -7.19 7.48 -4.32
N ALA A 69 -6.24 6.59 -4.58
CA ALA A 69 -6.15 5.84 -5.84
C ALA A 69 -7.17 4.68 -5.85
N ILE A 70 -8.47 5.00 -5.86
CA ILE A 70 -9.57 4.04 -5.63
C ILE A 70 -9.55 2.92 -6.67
N ILE A 71 -9.51 3.26 -7.96
CA ILE A 71 -9.57 2.28 -9.05
C ILE A 71 -8.29 1.44 -9.08
N GLU A 72 -7.15 2.08 -8.87
CA GLU A 72 -5.84 1.44 -8.84
C GLU A 72 -5.72 0.49 -7.64
N SER A 73 -6.34 0.82 -6.50
CA SER A 73 -6.42 -0.04 -5.31
C SER A 73 -7.30 -1.28 -5.54
N ILE A 74 -8.43 -1.09 -6.23
CA ILE A 74 -9.28 -2.23 -6.67
C ILE A 74 -8.47 -3.15 -7.59
N ARG A 75 -7.74 -2.60 -8.56
CA ARG A 75 -6.86 -3.38 -9.45
C ARG A 75 -5.78 -4.12 -8.67
N ALA A 76 -5.20 -3.50 -7.65
CA ALA A 76 -4.19 -4.16 -6.80
C ALA A 76 -4.79 -5.40 -6.13
N GLY A 77 -5.99 -5.27 -5.54
CA GLY A 77 -6.73 -6.40 -4.98
C GLY A 77 -6.96 -7.52 -5.99
N LEU A 78 -7.34 -7.19 -7.22
CA LEU A 78 -7.53 -8.16 -8.30
C LEU A 78 -6.22 -8.85 -8.73
N ALA A 79 -5.11 -8.12 -8.81
CA ALA A 79 -3.80 -8.69 -9.12
C ALA A 79 -3.34 -9.69 -8.04
N PHE A 80 -3.56 -9.37 -6.76
CA PHE A 80 -3.33 -10.31 -5.65
C PHE A 80 -4.23 -11.54 -5.74
N LYS A 81 -5.51 -11.36 -6.07
CA LYS A 81 -6.46 -12.47 -6.25
C LYS A 81 -6.05 -13.39 -7.39
N LEU A 82 -5.61 -12.84 -8.52
CA LEU A 82 -5.10 -13.61 -9.65
C LEU A 82 -3.82 -14.39 -9.28
N LYS A 83 -2.86 -13.73 -8.63
CA LYS A 83 -1.63 -14.37 -8.13
C LYS A 83 -1.94 -15.51 -7.15
N ALA A 84 -2.94 -15.35 -6.29
CA ALA A 84 -3.37 -16.39 -5.36
C ALA A 84 -4.00 -17.58 -6.09
N ALA A 85 -4.81 -17.34 -7.12
CA ALA A 85 -5.43 -18.39 -7.94
C ALA A 85 -4.40 -19.20 -8.73
N LEU A 86 -3.37 -18.54 -9.30
CA LEU A 86 -2.30 -19.22 -10.03
C LEU A 86 -1.32 -19.93 -9.10
N THR A 87 -1.06 -19.37 -7.92
CA THR A 87 -0.03 -19.80 -6.95
C THR A 87 1.42 -19.51 -7.39
N PRO A 88 2.34 -19.20 -6.45
CA PRO A 88 3.76 -19.02 -6.77
C PRO A 88 4.41 -20.26 -7.40
N ARG A 89 4.01 -21.46 -6.94
CA ARG A 89 4.61 -22.71 -7.41
C ARG A 89 4.35 -22.93 -8.88
N PHE A 90 3.12 -22.74 -9.33
CA PHE A 90 2.76 -22.87 -10.74
C PHE A 90 3.50 -21.85 -11.62
N ILE A 91 3.55 -20.58 -11.20
CA ILE A 91 4.24 -19.52 -11.95
C ILE A 91 5.72 -19.90 -12.11
N MET A 92 6.37 -20.32 -11.02
CA MET A 92 7.78 -20.70 -11.04
C MET A 92 8.04 -21.96 -11.88
N THR A 93 7.17 -22.98 -11.82
CA THR A 93 7.25 -24.15 -12.70
C THR A 93 7.17 -23.74 -14.16
N ARG A 94 6.22 -22.86 -14.51
CA ARG A 94 6.02 -22.41 -15.88
C ARG A 94 7.20 -21.57 -16.41
N GLU A 95 7.81 -20.75 -15.57
CA GLU A 95 9.01 -19.99 -15.91
C GLU A 95 10.21 -20.90 -16.19
N MET A 96 10.41 -21.96 -15.38
CA MET A 96 11.49 -22.92 -15.60
C MET A 96 11.31 -23.75 -16.88
N GLU A 97 10.08 -24.04 -17.30
CA GLU A 97 9.80 -24.76 -18.56
C GLU A 97 10.09 -23.93 -19.82
N MET A 98 10.15 -22.60 -19.70
CA MET A 98 10.40 -21.68 -20.80
C MET A 98 11.88 -21.27 -20.94
N MET A 99 12.73 -21.67 -19.99
CA MET A 99 14.18 -21.52 -20.04
C MET A 99 14.83 -22.76 -20.64
#